data_AF-A0A3D1JIQ0-F1
#
_entry.id   AF-A0A3D1JIQ0-F1
#
_cell.length_a   1.000
_cell.length_b   1.000
_cell.length_c   1.000
_cell.angle_alpha   90.00
_cell.angle_beta   90.00
_cell.angle_gamma   90.00
#
_symmetry.space_group_name_H-M   'P 1'
#
loop_
_entity.id
_entity.type
_entity.pdbx_description
1 polymer ?
#
loop_
_entity_poly.entity_id
_entity_poly.type
_entity_poly.pdbx_seq_one_letter_code
_entity_poly.pdbx_strand_id
1 'polypeptide(L)'
;MKTSMAIYLRIFISLLIGLGGAWLVSESSYHFLKDPQTRDDARQIVLVIPPGTAERIAAGEDALTLPSTMTFVEGDLLIVRNEDSVSHQLGPVWVPPGSSGVLEVGAPNSYTYDCSFQKSRVFGIEVLPALTGSTRLEGVLAMGLPTSLMLALYSFLIFPLKTHPSPSSERPA
;
A
#
# COMPACT_ATOMS: atom_id res chain seq x y z
N MET A 1 -35.04 -16.45 26.93
CA MET A 1 -34.98 -15.40 25.88
C MET A 1 -34.18 -14.15 26.29
N LYS A 2 -34.24 -13.66 27.54
CA LYS A 2 -33.49 -12.44 27.95
C LYS A 2 -31.97 -12.62 28.00
N THR A 3 -31.48 -13.79 28.38
CA THR A 3 -30.03 -14.08 28.49
C THR A 3 -29.34 -14.25 27.14
N SER A 4 -29.98 -14.93 26.17
CA SER A 4 -29.44 -15.07 24.81
C SER A 4 -29.32 -13.72 24.09
N MET A 5 -30.32 -12.85 24.25
CA MET A 5 -30.29 -11.49 23.71
C MET A 5 -29.17 -10.64 24.32
N ALA A 6 -28.93 -10.75 25.63
CA ALA A 6 -27.82 -10.07 26.30
C ALA A 6 -26.44 -10.55 25.83
N ILE A 7 -26.30 -11.83 25.49
CA ILE A 7 -25.07 -12.40 24.92
C ILE A 7 -24.80 -11.81 23.53
N TYR A 8 -25.79 -11.89 22.63
CA TYR A 8 -25.63 -11.37 21.26
C TYR A 8 -25.34 -9.86 21.23
N LEU A 9 -26.04 -9.09 22.07
CA LEU A 9 -25.82 -7.65 22.16
C LEU A 9 -24.39 -7.32 22.60
N ARG A 10 -23.84 -8.04 23.57
CA ARG A 10 -22.46 -7.81 24.05
C ARG A 10 -21.41 -8.18 23.02
N ILE A 11 -21.57 -9.33 22.37
CA ILE A 11 -20.67 -9.74 21.29
C ILE A 11 -20.70 -8.70 20.16
N PHE A 12 -21.89 -8.20 19.81
CA PHE A 12 -22.04 -7.16 18.79
C PHE A 12 -21.36 -5.85 19.20
N ILE A 13 -21.51 -5.41 20.44
CA ILE A 13 -20.83 -4.21 20.97
C ILE A 13 -19.30 -4.40 20.94
N SER A 14 -18.78 -5.54 21.40
CA SER A 14 -17.34 -5.84 21.35
C SER A 14 -16.80 -5.91 19.91
N LEU A 15 -17.61 -6.41 18.97
CA LEU A 15 -17.28 -6.41 17.54
C LEU A 15 -17.16 -4.98 17.00
N LEU A 16 -18.15 -4.12 17.26
CA LEU A 16 -18.12 -2.72 16.83
C LEU A 16 -16.96 -1.94 17.44
N ILE A 17 -16.68 -2.13 18.73
CA ILE A 17 -15.58 -1.44 19.41
C ILE A 17 -14.23 -1.90 18.84
N GLY A 18 -14.01 -3.20 18.66
CA GLY A 18 -12.74 -3.71 18.14
C GLY A 18 -12.50 -3.34 16.68
N LEU A 19 -13.51 -3.45 15.81
CA LEU A 19 -13.40 -3.03 14.41
C LEU A 19 -13.26 -1.50 14.27
N GLY A 20 -14.05 -0.74 15.02
CA GLY A 20 -13.98 0.72 15.01
C GLY A 20 -12.65 1.25 15.53
N GLY A 21 -12.11 0.63 16.59
CA GLY A 21 -10.79 0.94 17.12
C GLY A 21 -9.68 0.61 16.13
N ALA A 22 -9.71 -0.58 15.51
CA ALA A 22 -8.74 -0.96 14.48
C ALA A 22 -8.76 -0.02 13.28
N TRP A 23 -9.96 0.36 12.80
CA TRP A 23 -10.11 1.34 11.73
C TRP A 23 -9.56 2.71 12.13
N LEU A 24 -9.87 3.18 13.34
CA LEU A 24 -9.38 4.48 13.83
C LEU A 24 -7.85 4.53 13.94
N VAL A 25 -7.23 3.45 14.46
CA VAL A 25 -5.76 3.35 14.51
C VAL A 25 -5.18 3.33 13.10
N SER A 26 -5.74 2.52 12.19
CA SER A 26 -5.29 2.45 10.80
C SER A 26 -5.37 3.79 10.07
N GLU A 27 -6.51 4.48 10.18
CA GLU A 27 -6.72 5.77 9.51
C GLU A 27 -5.86 6.87 10.13
N SER A 28 -5.68 6.84 11.46
CA SER A 28 -4.77 7.75 12.17
C SER A 28 -3.34 7.54 11.70
N SER A 29 -2.86 6.30 11.71
CA SER A 29 -1.52 5.95 11.22
C SER A 29 -1.34 6.38 9.76
N TYR A 30 -2.32 6.14 8.89
CA TYR A 30 -2.28 6.62 7.52
C TYR A 30 -2.15 8.14 7.47
N HIS A 31 -2.97 8.89 8.19
CA HIS A 31 -2.90 10.36 8.17
C HIS A 31 -1.57 10.91 8.72
N PHE A 32 -0.93 10.21 9.66
CA PHE A 32 0.37 10.61 10.22
C PHE A 32 1.57 10.18 9.37
N LEU A 33 1.52 8.99 8.76
CA LEU A 33 2.61 8.41 7.97
C LEU A 33 2.46 8.66 6.46
N LYS A 34 1.38 9.31 6.01
CA LYS A 34 1.18 9.65 4.60
C LYS A 34 2.29 10.56 4.12
N ASP A 35 3.33 9.94 3.58
CA ASP A 35 4.33 10.63 2.79
C ASP A 35 3.62 11.14 1.52
N PRO A 36 3.76 12.43 1.16
CA PRO A 36 3.18 12.97 -0.07
C PRO A 36 3.62 12.21 -1.34
N GLN A 37 4.68 11.40 -1.30
CA GLN A 37 5.12 10.55 -2.40
C GLN A 37 4.40 9.19 -2.47
N THR A 38 3.80 8.71 -1.36
CA THR A 38 3.06 7.44 -1.36
C THR A 38 1.67 7.67 -1.96
N ARG A 39 1.43 7.11 -3.14
CA ARG A 39 0.17 7.25 -3.87
C ARG A 39 -0.64 5.97 -3.76
N ASP A 40 -1.95 6.10 -3.77
CA ASP A 40 -2.86 4.95 -3.59
C ASP A 40 -3.10 4.18 -4.90
N ASP A 41 -2.80 4.78 -6.07
CA ASP A 41 -3.10 4.23 -7.39
C ASP A 41 -1.87 4.16 -8.30
N ALA A 42 -1.74 3.04 -9.01
CA ALA A 42 -0.80 2.85 -10.11
C ALA A 42 -1.18 3.72 -11.32
N ARG A 43 -0.18 4.29 -11.99
CA ARG A 43 -0.35 5.18 -13.14
C ARG A 43 0.74 4.98 -14.20
N GLN A 44 0.45 5.53 -15.37
CA GLN A 44 1.44 5.66 -16.44
C GLN A 44 2.23 6.96 -16.24
N ILE A 45 3.55 6.84 -16.11
CA ILE A 45 4.48 7.97 -16.01
C ILE A 45 5.27 8.01 -17.31
N VAL A 46 5.20 9.14 -18.02
CA VAL A 46 5.90 9.30 -19.30
C VAL A 46 7.20 10.06 -19.08
N LEU A 47 8.32 9.41 -19.37
CA LEU A 47 9.65 10.00 -19.45
C LEU A 47 10.00 10.30 -20.90
N VAL A 48 10.20 11.57 -21.23
CA VAL A 48 10.54 11.99 -22.59
C VAL A 48 12.04 12.26 -22.66
N ILE A 49 12.71 11.58 -23.58
CA ILE A 49 14.11 11.85 -23.93
C ILE A 49 14.11 12.87 -25.07
N PRO A 50 14.52 14.12 -24.84
CA PRO A 50 14.47 15.18 -25.85
C PRO A 50 15.51 14.94 -26.96
N PRO A 51 15.32 15.56 -28.13
CA PRO A 51 16.29 15.51 -29.21
C PRO A 51 17.63 16.14 -28.78
N GLY A 52 18.74 15.58 -29.25
CA GLY A 52 20.07 16.07 -28.92
C GLY A 52 20.64 15.52 -27.61
N THR A 53 19.98 14.53 -27.00
CA THR A 53 20.38 13.97 -25.71
C THR A 53 21.72 13.24 -25.82
N ALA A 54 21.88 12.42 -26.85
CA ALA A 54 23.10 11.67 -27.11
C ALA A 54 24.31 12.61 -27.30
N GLU A 55 24.14 13.71 -28.04
CA GLU A 55 25.20 14.69 -28.29
C GLU A 55 25.61 15.41 -27.01
N ARG A 56 24.64 15.81 -26.18
CA ARG A 56 24.90 16.49 -24.90
C ARG A 56 25.62 15.56 -23.91
N ILE A 57 25.24 14.28 -23.86
CA ILE A 57 25.93 13.29 -23.02
C ILE A 57 27.33 13.01 -23.55
N ALA A 58 27.52 12.93 -24.86
CA ALA A 58 28.84 12.78 -25.47
C ALA A 58 29.75 13.99 -25.18
N ALA A 59 29.17 15.18 -25.07
CA ALA A 59 29.84 16.41 -24.62
C ALA A 59 30.08 16.44 -23.09
N GLY A 60 29.57 15.47 -22.33
CA GLY A 60 29.70 15.39 -20.87
C GLY A 60 28.75 16.31 -20.10
N GLU A 61 27.73 16.86 -20.77
CA GLU A 61 26.67 17.66 -20.18
C GLU A 61 25.54 16.77 -19.63
N ASP A 62 24.80 17.29 -18.66
CA ASP A 62 23.55 16.69 -18.22
C ASP A 62 22.44 17.06 -19.21
N ALA A 63 22.07 16.09 -20.05
CA ALA A 63 21.07 16.28 -21.09
C ALA A 63 19.65 16.46 -20.53
N LEU A 64 19.33 15.80 -19.42
CA LEU A 64 18.06 15.93 -18.71
C LEU A 64 18.25 16.37 -17.27
N THR A 65 17.42 17.32 -16.84
CA THR A 65 17.27 17.71 -15.42
C THR A 65 16.37 16.71 -14.69
N LEU A 66 16.70 15.43 -14.75
CA LEU A 66 16.02 14.41 -13.95
C LEU A 66 16.76 14.25 -12.60
N PRO A 67 16.04 14.04 -11.49
CA PRO A 67 16.68 13.60 -10.26
C PRO A 67 17.33 12.22 -10.48
N SER A 68 18.38 11.94 -9.71
CA SER A 68 19.09 10.65 -9.74
C SER A 68 18.20 9.47 -9.38
N THR A 69 17.18 9.72 -8.56
CA THR A 69 16.23 8.73 -8.07
C THR A 69 14.81 9.25 -8.22
N MET A 70 13.91 8.43 -8.74
CA MET A 70 12.47 8.70 -8.76
C MET A 70 11.71 7.66 -7.95
N THR A 71 10.64 8.11 -7.30
CA THR A 71 9.76 7.26 -6.51
C THR A 71 8.54 6.86 -7.34
N PHE A 72 8.19 5.58 -7.30
CA PHE A 72 7.09 4.94 -7.99
C PHE A 72 6.27 4.12 -7.00
N VAL A 73 5.06 3.75 -7.40
CA VAL A 73 4.23 2.81 -6.66
C VAL A 73 4.20 1.48 -7.40
N GLU A 74 4.12 0.37 -6.66
CA GLU A 74 3.94 -0.96 -7.23
C GLU A 74 2.80 -0.97 -8.26
N GLY A 75 3.09 -1.48 -9.46
CA GLY A 75 2.17 -1.50 -10.59
C GLY A 75 2.21 -0.26 -11.49
N ASP A 76 3.01 0.77 -11.18
CA ASP A 76 3.27 1.88 -12.09
C ASP A 76 3.89 1.40 -13.42
N LEU A 77 3.59 2.12 -14.50
CA LEU A 77 4.17 1.88 -15.82
C LEU A 77 5.02 3.09 -16.22
N LEU A 78 6.33 2.90 -16.35
CA LEU A 78 7.24 3.93 -16.83
C LEU A 78 7.36 3.84 -18.35
N ILE A 79 6.74 4.77 -19.05
CA ILE A 79 6.79 4.88 -20.51
C ILE A 79 7.94 5.79 -20.88
N VAL A 80 8.97 5.24 -21.51
CA VAL A 80 10.11 6.01 -22.01
C VAL A 80 9.89 6.33 -23.48
N ARG A 81 9.68 7.60 -23.81
CA ARG A 81 9.51 8.09 -25.18
C ARG A 81 10.82 8.69 -25.67
N ASN A 82 11.38 8.11 -26.72
CA ASN A 82 12.62 8.58 -27.31
C ASN A 82 12.32 9.54 -28.48
N GLU A 83 12.58 10.83 -28.27
CA GLU A 83 12.52 11.87 -29.31
C GLU A 83 13.91 12.21 -29.87
N ASP A 84 14.94 11.46 -29.48
CA ASP A 84 16.30 11.60 -29.99
C ASP A 84 16.56 10.79 -31.26
N SER A 85 17.67 11.12 -31.93
CA SER A 85 18.12 10.48 -33.17
C SER A 85 18.84 9.15 -32.96
N VAL A 86 19.24 8.84 -31.71
CA VAL A 86 19.97 7.63 -31.32
C VAL A 86 19.08 6.74 -30.44
N SER A 87 19.31 5.43 -30.48
CA SER A 87 18.63 4.50 -29.59
C SER A 87 19.10 4.67 -28.15
N HIS A 88 18.17 4.58 -27.21
CA HIS A 88 18.45 4.69 -25.79
C HIS A 88 17.99 3.46 -25.01
N GLN A 89 18.60 3.24 -23.85
CA GLN A 89 18.32 2.11 -22.97
C GLN A 89 17.94 2.60 -21.57
N LEU A 90 16.93 1.96 -20.98
CA LEU A 90 16.58 2.04 -19.56
C LEU A 90 16.41 0.63 -18.99
N GLY A 91 17.39 0.18 -18.23
CA GLY A 91 17.45 -1.17 -17.68
C GLY A 91 17.29 -2.22 -18.79
N PRO A 92 16.28 -3.11 -18.72
CA PRO A 92 16.02 -4.10 -19.76
C PRO A 92 15.35 -3.53 -21.01
N VAL A 93 14.87 -2.29 -20.99
CA VAL A 93 14.08 -1.70 -22.08
C VAL A 93 14.99 -0.94 -23.05
N TRP A 94 14.96 -1.36 -24.31
CA TRP A 94 15.63 -0.67 -25.42
C TRP A 94 14.63 0.14 -26.24
N VAL A 95 14.91 1.42 -26.47
CA VAL A 95 13.99 2.38 -27.11
C VAL A 95 14.64 3.00 -28.35
N PRO A 96 14.28 2.52 -29.56
CA PRO A 96 14.72 3.12 -30.81
C PRO A 96 14.28 4.60 -31.00
N PRO A 97 14.90 5.35 -31.92
CA PRO A 97 14.51 6.72 -32.26
C PRO A 97 13.04 6.84 -32.64
N GLY A 98 12.35 7.87 -32.13
CA GLY A 98 10.94 8.15 -32.43
C GLY A 98 9.94 7.13 -31.89
N SER A 99 10.37 6.24 -30.98
CA SER A 99 9.53 5.17 -30.41
C SER A 99 9.39 5.30 -28.90
N SER A 100 8.52 4.46 -28.32
CA SER A 100 8.32 4.39 -26.87
C SER A 100 8.54 2.96 -26.38
N GLY A 101 9.25 2.82 -25.26
CA GLY A 101 9.35 1.58 -24.48
C GLY A 101 8.54 1.69 -23.19
N VAL A 102 8.13 0.56 -22.64
CA VAL A 102 7.41 0.49 -21.36
C VAL A 102 8.22 -0.37 -20.39
N LEU A 103 8.53 0.19 -19.22
CA LEU A 103 9.10 -0.53 -18.10
C LEU A 103 8.00 -0.69 -17.03
N GLU A 104 7.63 -1.93 -16.76
CA GLU A 104 6.74 -2.27 -15.66
C GLU A 104 7.51 -2.18 -14.34
N VAL A 105 7.02 -1.39 -13.39
CA VAL A 105 7.63 -1.24 -12.08
C VAL A 105 7.30 -2.48 -11.25
N GLY A 106 8.35 -3.15 -10.74
CA GLY A 106 8.24 -4.38 -9.98
C GLY A 106 7.74 -4.21 -8.54
N ALA A 107 8.07 -5.18 -7.69
CA ALA A 107 7.68 -5.19 -6.29
C ALA A 107 8.32 -4.03 -5.47
N PRO A 108 7.80 -3.70 -4.28
CA PRO A 108 8.33 -2.63 -3.44
C PRO A 108 9.79 -2.87 -3.04
N ASN A 109 10.70 -2.09 -3.62
CA ASN A 109 12.14 -2.15 -3.37
C ASN A 109 12.85 -0.93 -3.98
N SER A 110 14.13 -0.74 -3.63
CA SER A 110 15.02 0.18 -4.33
C SER A 110 15.77 -0.55 -5.45
N TYR A 111 15.62 -0.03 -6.67
CA TYR A 111 16.28 -0.53 -7.88
C TYR A 111 17.24 0.54 -8.42
N THR A 112 18.30 0.08 -9.08
CA THR A 112 19.18 0.92 -9.88
C THR A 112 19.32 0.29 -11.25
N TYR A 113 18.88 1.00 -12.28
CA TYR A 113 18.92 0.53 -13.65
C TYR A 113 20.01 1.25 -14.44
N ASP A 114 20.62 0.52 -15.36
CA ASP A 114 21.52 1.11 -16.35
C ASP A 114 20.73 2.03 -17.29
N CYS A 115 21.33 3.15 -17.65
CA CYS A 115 20.68 4.19 -18.45
C CYS A 115 21.67 4.79 -19.45
N SER A 116 21.25 5.02 -20.70
CA SER A 116 22.11 5.67 -21.71
C SER A 116 21.92 7.18 -21.82
N PHE A 117 20.84 7.72 -21.25
CA PHE A 117 20.43 9.12 -21.38
C PHE A 117 20.76 9.97 -20.13
N GLN A 118 21.60 9.46 -19.24
CA GLN A 118 22.18 10.22 -18.13
C GLN A 118 23.70 10.10 -18.13
N LYS A 119 24.38 11.15 -17.67
CA LYS A 119 25.84 11.18 -17.51
C LYS A 119 26.35 10.11 -16.54
N SER A 120 25.62 9.87 -15.45
CA SER A 120 25.90 8.82 -14.45
C SER A 120 25.80 7.40 -15.01
N ARG A 121 25.12 7.24 -16.15
CA ARG A 121 24.71 5.96 -16.76
C ARG A 121 23.84 5.06 -15.88
N VAL A 122 23.29 5.61 -14.80
CA VAL A 122 22.44 4.88 -13.86
C VAL A 122 21.24 5.73 -13.48
N PHE A 123 20.10 5.08 -13.27
CA PHE A 123 18.86 5.71 -12.83
C PHE A 123 18.28 4.92 -11.65
N GLY A 124 18.10 5.62 -10.53
CA GLY A 124 17.49 5.07 -9.32
C GLY A 124 15.97 5.06 -9.43
N ILE A 125 15.36 3.95 -9.04
CA ILE A 125 13.92 3.78 -8.97
C ILE A 125 13.59 3.25 -7.57
N GLU A 126 12.84 4.00 -6.79
CA GLU A 126 12.34 3.57 -5.48
C GLU A 126 10.86 3.20 -5.61
N VAL A 127 10.52 1.96 -5.28
CA VAL A 127 9.15 1.45 -5.41
C VAL A 127 8.51 1.31 -4.05
N LEU A 128 7.41 2.03 -3.85
CA LEU A 128 6.60 1.99 -2.65
C LEU A 128 5.44 1.00 -2.80
N PRO A 129 4.98 0.38 -1.71
CA PRO A 129 3.81 -0.49 -1.74
C PRO A 129 2.54 0.27 -2.09
N ALA A 130 1.67 -0.36 -2.89
CA ALA A 130 0.36 0.21 -3.22
C ALA A 130 -0.61 0.05 -2.03
N LEU A 131 -1.01 1.17 -1.42
CA LEU A 131 -1.95 1.22 -0.30
C LEU A 131 -3.41 1.13 -0.78
N THR A 132 -3.72 0.05 -1.50
CA THR A 132 -5.05 -0.22 -2.07
C THR A 132 -6.12 -0.36 -0.99
N GLY A 133 -7.37 -0.04 -1.30
CA GLY A 133 -8.49 -0.17 -0.36
C GLY A 133 -8.67 -1.58 0.23
N SER A 134 -8.30 -2.62 -0.52
CA SER A 134 -8.29 -4.01 -0.04
C SER A 134 -7.25 -4.27 1.05
N THR A 135 -6.01 -3.82 0.87
CA THR A 135 -4.96 -3.97 1.90
C THR A 135 -5.34 -3.27 3.21
N ARG A 136 -6.03 -2.12 3.11
CA ARG A 136 -6.56 -1.41 4.29
C ARG A 136 -7.64 -2.24 4.99
N LEU A 137 -8.58 -2.81 4.24
CA LEU A 137 -9.64 -3.67 4.81
C LEU A 137 -9.06 -4.92 5.46
N GLU A 138 -8.10 -5.58 4.82
CA GLU A 138 -7.40 -6.74 5.38
C GLU A 138 -6.70 -6.40 6.68
N GLY A 139 -5.99 -5.27 6.75
CA GLY A 139 -5.35 -4.79 7.98
C GLY A 139 -6.37 -4.57 9.12
N VAL A 140 -7.49 -3.89 8.82
CA VAL A 140 -8.56 -3.64 9.80
C VAL A 140 -9.19 -4.94 10.28
N LEU A 141 -9.44 -5.91 9.40
CA LEU A 141 -10.01 -7.21 9.78
C LEU A 141 -9.01 -8.05 10.58
N ALA A 142 -7.75 -8.10 10.16
CA ALA A 142 -6.68 -8.87 10.79
C ALA A 142 -6.39 -8.38 12.23
N MET A 143 -6.46 -7.06 12.47
CA MET A 143 -6.30 -6.50 13.82
C MET A 143 -7.62 -6.43 14.60
N GLY A 144 -8.72 -6.10 13.94
CA GLY A 144 -10.01 -5.86 14.57
C GLY A 144 -10.67 -7.14 15.07
N LEU A 145 -10.66 -8.23 14.29
CA LEU A 145 -11.32 -9.48 14.69
C LEU A 145 -10.74 -10.12 15.96
N PRO A 146 -9.40 -10.28 16.11
CA PRO A 146 -8.83 -10.81 17.36
C PRO A 146 -9.10 -9.90 18.56
N THR A 147 -9.02 -8.58 18.36
CA THR A 147 -9.29 -7.58 19.40
C THR A 147 -10.74 -7.63 19.87
N SER A 148 -11.69 -7.70 18.93
CA SER A 148 -13.11 -7.88 19.22
C SER A 148 -13.40 -9.15 20.01
N LEU A 149 -12.76 -10.26 19.65
CA LEU A 149 -12.90 -11.53 20.36
C LEU A 149 -12.38 -11.42 21.80
N MET A 150 -11.20 -10.83 22.00
CA MET A 150 -10.63 -10.61 23.33
C MET A 150 -11.53 -9.70 24.18
N LEU A 151 -12.06 -8.61 23.62
CA LEU A 151 -12.99 -7.73 24.32
C LEU A 151 -14.28 -8.44 24.72
N ALA A 152 -14.82 -9.30 23.86
CA ALA A 152 -16.00 -10.09 24.19
C ALA A 152 -15.73 -11.04 25.36
N LEU A 153 -14.60 -11.76 25.32
CA LEU A 153 -14.19 -12.67 26.40
C LEU A 153 -14.00 -11.94 27.73
N TYR A 154 -13.28 -10.81 27.72
CA TYR A 154 -13.08 -10.00 28.93
C TYR A 154 -14.38 -9.40 29.46
N SER A 155 -15.32 -9.02 28.58
CA SER A 155 -16.64 -8.54 29.00
C SER A 155 -17.41 -9.58 29.81
N PHE A 156 -17.33 -10.86 29.43
CA PHE A 156 -17.97 -11.95 30.17
C PHE A 156 -17.28 -12.25 31.50
N LEU A 157 -15.95 -12.08 31.58
CA LEU A 157 -15.19 -12.28 32.81
C LEU A 157 -15.46 -11.18 33.85
N ILE A 158 -15.51 -9.92 33.43
CA ILE A 158 -15.72 -8.77 34.32
C ILE A 158 -17.20 -8.64 34.72
N PHE A 159 -18.12 -8.89 33.79
CA PHE A 159 -19.56 -8.76 34.01
C PHE A 159 -20.28 -10.09 33.75
N PRO A 160 -20.23 -11.06 34.68
CA PRO A 160 -20.83 -12.37 34.47
C PRO A 160 -22.36 -12.28 34.25
N LEU A 161 -22.87 -13.17 33.40
CA LEU A 161 -24.31 -13.25 33.12
C LEU A 161 -25.04 -13.85 34.32
N LYS A 162 -26.08 -13.18 34.81
CA LYS A 162 -26.95 -13.76 35.84
C LYS A 162 -27.83 -14.85 35.21
N THR A 163 -27.59 -16.10 35.59
CA THR A 163 -28.49 -17.23 35.31
C THR A 163 -29.66 -17.20 36.29
N HIS A 164 -30.89 -17.12 35.80
CA HIS A 164 -32.06 -17.40 36.63
C HIS A 164 -32.11 -18.91 36.89
N PRO A 165 -32.09 -19.38 38.15
CA PRO A 165 -32.27 -20.80 38.45
C PRO A 165 -33.67 -21.26 37.99
N SER A 166 -33.72 -22.41 37.32
CA SER A 166 -34.97 -23.05 36.91
C SER A 166 -35.65 -23.70 38.13
N PRO A 167 -36.97 -23.50 38.35
CA PRO A 167 -37.65 -23.86 39.61
C PRO A 167 -37.95 -25.37 39.79
N SER A 168 -37.09 -26.29 39.33
CA SER A 168 -37.40 -27.74 39.35
C SER A 168 -36.55 -28.59 40.31
N SER A 169 -35.82 -27.97 41.26
CA SER A 169 -34.96 -28.70 42.22
C SER A 169 -35.40 -28.59 43.69
N GLU A 170 -36.69 -28.40 43.95
CA GLU A 170 -37.26 -28.64 45.29
C GLU A 170 -38.30 -29.78 45.17
N ARG A 171 -37.82 -31.02 45.30
CA ARG A 171 -38.68 -32.13 45.69
C ARG A 171 -38.21 -32.54 47.09
N PRO A 172 -38.97 -32.24 48.17
CA PRO A 172 -38.61 -32.67 49.51
C PRO A 172 -38.71 -34.20 49.63
N ALA A 173 -37.85 -34.75 50.49
CA ALA A 173 -37.74 -36.16 50.84
C ALA A 173 -38.98 -36.70 51.57
#